data_AF-A0A7J9QH29-F1
#
_entry.id   AF-A0A7J9QH29-F1
#
_cell.length_a   1.000
_cell.length_b   1.000
_cell.length_c   1.000
_cell.angle_alpha   90.00
_cell.angle_beta   90.00
_cell.angle_gamma   90.00
#
_symmetry.space_group_name_H-M   'P 1'
#
loop_
_entity.id
_entity.type
_entity.pdbx_description
1 polymer ?
#
loop_
_entity_poly.entity_id
_entity_poly.type
_entity_poly.pdbx_seq_one_letter_code
_entity_poly.pdbx_strand_id
1 'polypeptide(L)'
;MEQNQDNTVDKVLLERFESEIWNKVPHLENNQEGGKIVNATPLVDITADFKECAKKIYNLDISDSELQVYGKLDSTLLTGSIKVRPAANIIHEAISTGKIKSGQTVIEATSGNFGIALGMLSKLGLQVVTIVSRKLQEGVFHELRNMGIKIMDLEMDICPAPGMEGKKDELVAKATAANVRSQLTQLGFDPSIFDNSITEIEALLGKQDIINLAKLLSKKYNCFCPEQYDNDLNVNAHRT
;
A
#
# COMPACT_ATOMS: atom_id res chain seq x y z
N MET A 1 31.92 5.95 -12.03
CA MET A 1 32.30 5.33 -10.75
C MET A 1 31.15 4.43 -10.33
N GLU A 2 31.17 3.18 -10.80
CA GLU A 2 30.25 2.15 -10.32
C GLU A 2 30.72 1.74 -8.92
N GLN A 3 30.09 2.27 -7.89
CA GLN A 3 30.23 1.72 -6.54
C GLN A 3 29.43 0.42 -6.48
N ASN A 4 30.08 -0.66 -6.08
CA ASN A 4 29.53 -2.00 -5.85
C ASN A 4 28.11 -1.99 -5.24
N GLN A 5 27.07 -2.16 -6.07
CA GLN A 5 25.68 -2.32 -5.63
C GLN A 5 25.47 -3.58 -4.77
N ASP A 6 26.36 -4.57 -4.89
CA ASP A 6 26.26 -5.84 -4.18
C ASP A 6 26.45 -5.71 -2.64
N ASN A 7 27.01 -4.59 -2.17
CA ASN A 7 27.30 -4.37 -0.74
C ASN A 7 26.20 -3.62 0.01
N THR A 8 25.11 -3.23 -0.66
CA THR A 8 23.99 -2.48 -0.05
C THR A 8 22.73 -3.30 0.15
N VAL A 9 22.60 -4.46 -0.49
CA VAL A 9 21.41 -5.32 -0.44
C VAL A 9 21.41 -6.15 0.84
N ASP A 10 20.28 -6.14 1.55
CA ASP A 10 20.04 -7.03 2.68
C ASP A 10 19.59 -8.40 2.14
N LYS A 11 20.57 -9.29 1.91
CA LYS A 11 20.33 -10.62 1.30
C LYS A 11 19.43 -11.51 2.16
N VAL A 12 19.52 -11.39 3.49
CA VAL A 12 18.68 -12.16 4.41
C VAL A 12 17.22 -11.72 4.31
N LEU A 13 16.98 -10.40 4.26
CA LEU A 13 15.62 -9.88 4.06
C LEU A 13 15.07 -10.30 2.68
N LEU A 14 15.90 -10.23 1.63
CA LEU A 14 15.49 -10.61 0.28
C LEU A 14 15.08 -12.08 0.21
N GLU A 15 15.91 -13.00 0.69
CA GLU A 15 15.61 -14.45 0.69
C GLU A 15 14.33 -14.78 1.47
N ARG A 16 14.14 -14.12 2.62
CA ARG A 16 12.90 -14.28 3.41
C ARG A 16 11.69 -13.71 2.70
N PHE A 17 11.79 -12.51 2.11
CA PHE A 17 10.70 -11.93 1.35
C PHE A 17 10.32 -12.81 0.15
N GLU A 18 11.32 -13.34 -0.56
CA GLU A 18 11.09 -14.17 -1.73
C GLU A 18 10.40 -15.49 -1.39
N SER A 19 10.85 -16.14 -0.31
CA SER A 19 10.32 -17.44 0.14
C SER A 19 8.98 -17.35 0.89
N GLU A 20 8.74 -16.27 1.64
CA GLU A 20 7.54 -16.13 2.46
C GLU A 20 6.40 -15.41 1.72
N ILE A 21 6.71 -14.50 0.78
CA ILE A 21 5.77 -13.58 0.14
C ILE A 21 5.81 -13.67 -1.39
N TRP A 22 6.94 -13.37 -2.01
CA TRP A 22 7.04 -13.18 -3.48
C TRP A 22 6.55 -14.41 -4.25
N ASN A 23 6.98 -15.60 -3.83
CA ASN A 23 6.59 -16.88 -4.42
C ASN A 23 5.10 -17.25 -4.25
N LYS A 24 4.28 -16.43 -3.59
CA LYS A 24 2.83 -16.60 -3.41
C LYS A 24 2.00 -15.51 -4.07
N VAL A 25 2.66 -14.50 -4.66
CA VAL A 25 1.98 -13.37 -5.30
C VAL A 25 2.15 -13.49 -6.80
N PRO A 26 1.10 -13.22 -7.61
CA PRO A 26 1.25 -13.14 -9.05
C PRO A 26 2.31 -12.10 -9.45
N HIS A 27 3.27 -12.51 -10.26
CA HIS A 27 4.31 -11.61 -10.77
C HIS A 27 4.89 -12.10 -12.10
N LEU A 28 5.67 -11.24 -12.76
CA LEU A 28 6.37 -11.55 -13.99
C LEU A 28 7.82 -11.95 -13.67
N GLU A 29 8.22 -13.16 -14.08
CA GLU A 29 9.62 -13.58 -14.09
C GLU A 29 10.17 -13.44 -15.51
N ASN A 30 11.24 -12.67 -15.67
CA ASN A 30 11.94 -12.57 -16.95
C ASN A 30 12.86 -13.77 -17.11
N ASN A 31 12.67 -14.55 -18.17
CA ASN A 31 13.59 -15.61 -18.56
C ASN A 31 14.12 -15.36 -19.99
N GLN A 32 15.07 -16.19 -20.44
CA GLN A 32 15.71 -16.04 -21.75
C GLN A 32 14.74 -16.18 -22.95
N GLU A 33 13.54 -16.71 -22.73
CA GLU A 33 12.51 -16.94 -23.76
C GLU A 33 11.33 -15.94 -23.71
N GLY A 34 11.35 -15.00 -22.73
CA GLY A 34 10.30 -14.00 -22.53
C GLY A 34 9.86 -13.88 -21.06
N GLY A 35 8.95 -12.95 -20.76
CA GLY A 35 8.37 -12.84 -19.42
C GLY A 35 7.32 -13.94 -19.18
N LYS A 36 7.44 -14.71 -18.10
CA LYS A 36 6.46 -15.71 -17.66
C LYS A 36 5.71 -15.19 -16.44
N ILE A 37 4.37 -15.24 -16.48
CA ILE A 37 3.56 -14.99 -15.30
C ILE A 37 3.62 -16.23 -14.40
N VAL A 38 4.00 -16.04 -13.15
CA VAL A 38 3.99 -17.07 -12.11
C VAL A 38 2.95 -16.75 -11.05
N ASN A 39 2.41 -17.78 -10.40
CA ASN A 39 1.36 -17.66 -9.38
C ASN A 39 0.13 -16.85 -9.82
N ALA A 40 -0.23 -16.92 -11.11
CA ALA A 40 -1.38 -16.21 -11.64
C ALA A 40 -2.65 -16.58 -10.87
N THR A 41 -3.46 -15.59 -10.47
CA THR A 41 -4.80 -15.87 -9.93
C THR A 41 -5.60 -16.64 -10.98
N PRO A 42 -6.24 -17.77 -10.66
CA PRO A 42 -7.00 -18.52 -11.65
C PRO A 42 -8.22 -17.72 -12.16
N LEU A 43 -8.62 -18.00 -13.39
CA LEU A 43 -9.94 -17.63 -13.90
C LEU A 43 -10.92 -18.72 -13.51
N VAL A 44 -11.94 -18.35 -12.76
CA VAL A 44 -13.00 -19.26 -12.31
C VAL A 44 -14.21 -19.02 -13.20
N ASP A 45 -14.74 -20.09 -13.81
CA ASP A 45 -16.01 -20.01 -14.52
C ASP A 45 -17.14 -19.79 -13.50
N ILE A 46 -17.81 -18.66 -13.61
CA ILE A 46 -18.94 -18.26 -12.75
C ILE A 46 -20.23 -18.10 -13.58
N THR A 47 -20.26 -18.66 -14.78
CA THR A 47 -21.38 -18.50 -15.73
C THR A 47 -22.69 -18.98 -15.14
N ALA A 48 -22.69 -20.13 -14.46
CA ALA A 48 -23.89 -20.68 -13.84
C ALA A 48 -24.42 -19.76 -12.72
N ASP A 49 -23.55 -19.35 -11.80
CA ASP A 49 -23.91 -18.45 -10.69
C ASP A 49 -24.41 -17.09 -11.20
N PHE A 50 -23.77 -16.56 -12.26
CA PHE A 50 -24.18 -15.31 -12.88
C PHE A 50 -25.58 -15.40 -13.50
N LYS A 51 -25.87 -16.47 -14.27
CA LYS A 51 -27.20 -16.71 -14.85
C LYS A 51 -28.27 -16.89 -13.77
N GLU A 52 -27.93 -17.61 -12.69
CA GLU A 52 -28.83 -17.78 -11.55
C GLU A 52 -29.14 -16.43 -10.87
N CYS A 53 -28.11 -15.61 -10.64
CA CYS A 53 -28.26 -14.28 -10.05
C CYS A 53 -29.12 -13.35 -10.93
N ALA A 54 -28.88 -13.31 -12.24
CA ALA A 54 -29.68 -12.52 -13.19
C ALA A 54 -31.17 -12.89 -13.12
N LYS A 55 -31.48 -14.19 -13.06
CA LYS A 55 -32.86 -14.67 -12.97
C LYS A 55 -33.49 -14.35 -11.61
N LYS A 56 -32.81 -14.64 -10.50
CA LYS A 56 -33.39 -14.53 -9.14
C LYS A 56 -33.45 -13.10 -8.61
N ILE A 57 -32.41 -12.31 -8.84
CA ILE A 57 -32.26 -10.96 -8.25
C ILE A 57 -32.81 -9.89 -9.19
N TYR A 58 -32.60 -10.06 -10.50
CA TYR A 58 -32.94 -9.05 -11.51
C TYR A 58 -34.13 -9.44 -12.40
N ASN A 59 -34.74 -10.61 -12.18
CA ASN A 59 -35.84 -11.14 -12.99
C ASN A 59 -35.53 -11.14 -14.51
N LEU A 60 -34.26 -11.41 -14.85
CA LEU A 60 -33.75 -11.41 -16.21
C LEU A 60 -33.39 -12.84 -16.62
N ASP A 61 -34.17 -13.44 -17.53
CA ASP A 61 -33.90 -14.79 -18.03
C ASP A 61 -32.92 -14.77 -19.21
N ILE A 62 -31.68 -15.19 -18.90
CA ILE A 62 -30.57 -15.32 -19.86
C ILE A 62 -30.06 -16.77 -19.91
N SER A 63 -30.91 -17.73 -19.55
CA SER A 63 -30.54 -19.16 -19.51
C SER A 63 -30.07 -19.68 -20.87
N ASP A 64 -30.78 -19.32 -21.94
CA ASP A 64 -30.50 -19.70 -23.33
C ASP A 64 -29.35 -18.89 -23.98
N SER A 65 -28.73 -17.97 -23.25
CA SER A 65 -27.60 -17.21 -23.78
C SER A 65 -26.32 -18.04 -23.82
N GLU A 66 -25.57 -17.97 -24.93
CA GLU A 66 -24.24 -18.57 -25.10
C GLU A 66 -23.10 -17.78 -24.40
N LEU A 67 -23.43 -16.90 -23.45
CA LEU A 67 -22.45 -16.12 -22.71
C LEU A 67 -21.58 -17.00 -21.80
N GLN A 68 -20.31 -16.63 -21.67
CA GLN A 68 -19.38 -17.17 -20.68
C GLN A 68 -18.86 -16.04 -19.80
N VAL A 69 -18.92 -16.23 -18.48
CA VAL A 69 -18.46 -15.25 -17.49
C VAL A 69 -17.40 -15.90 -16.63
N TYR A 70 -16.22 -15.29 -16.60
CA TYR A 70 -15.11 -15.73 -15.78
C TYR A 70 -14.76 -14.66 -14.74
N GLY A 71 -14.53 -15.09 -13.50
CA GLY A 71 -14.05 -14.25 -12.42
C GLY A 71 -12.55 -14.44 -12.19
N LYS A 72 -11.80 -13.32 -12.15
CA LYS A 72 -10.42 -13.29 -11.63
C LYS A 72 -10.46 -12.87 -10.16
N LEU A 73 -10.51 -13.85 -9.25
CA LEU A 73 -10.86 -13.63 -7.85
C LEU A 73 -9.65 -13.34 -6.95
N ASP A 74 -9.14 -12.10 -7.01
CA ASP A 74 -7.97 -11.66 -6.23
C ASP A 74 -8.21 -11.53 -4.71
N SER A 75 -9.44 -11.76 -4.24
CA SER A 75 -9.76 -11.83 -2.80
C SER A 75 -9.09 -13.00 -2.08
N THR A 76 -8.63 -14.01 -2.84
CA THR A 76 -7.94 -15.19 -2.31
C THR A 76 -6.44 -15.00 -2.11
N LEU A 77 -5.90 -13.87 -2.56
CA LEU A 77 -4.48 -13.58 -2.43
C LEU A 77 -4.09 -13.29 -0.97
N LEU A 78 -2.78 -13.34 -0.68
CA LEU A 78 -2.19 -13.32 0.67
C LEU A 78 -2.78 -12.28 1.65
N THR A 79 -3.19 -11.11 1.15
CA THR A 79 -3.72 -10.01 1.99
C THR A 79 -5.17 -9.67 1.65
N GLY A 80 -5.92 -10.61 1.05
CA GLY A 80 -7.36 -10.52 0.82
C GLY A 80 -7.80 -9.56 -0.28
N SER A 81 -6.87 -8.99 -1.06
CA SER A 81 -7.22 -8.09 -2.16
C SER A 81 -6.14 -8.00 -3.24
N ILE A 82 -6.54 -7.46 -4.38
CA ILE A 82 -5.68 -7.15 -5.53
C ILE A 82 -4.47 -6.26 -5.19
N LYS A 83 -4.51 -5.51 -4.08
CA LYS A 83 -3.44 -4.57 -3.69
C LYS A 83 -2.16 -5.26 -3.20
N VAL A 84 -2.18 -6.57 -2.96
CA VAL A 84 -0.94 -7.31 -2.69
C VAL A 84 0.01 -7.32 -3.89
N ARG A 85 -0.53 -7.29 -5.12
CA ARG A 85 0.29 -7.31 -6.35
C ARG A 85 1.26 -6.12 -6.39
N PRO A 86 0.78 -4.86 -6.39
CA PRO A 86 1.68 -3.71 -6.43
C PRO A 86 2.52 -3.62 -5.15
N ALA A 87 1.97 -3.93 -3.98
CA ALA A 87 2.74 -3.90 -2.73
C ALA A 87 3.94 -4.86 -2.79
N ALA A 88 3.74 -6.10 -3.26
CA ALA A 88 4.81 -7.07 -3.34
C ALA A 88 5.86 -6.70 -4.38
N ASN A 89 5.44 -6.19 -5.54
CA ASN A 89 6.36 -5.76 -6.60
C ASN A 89 7.21 -4.57 -6.16
N ILE A 90 6.59 -3.53 -5.58
CA ILE A 90 7.29 -2.34 -5.09
C ILE A 90 8.30 -2.71 -4.00
N ILE A 91 7.92 -3.58 -3.06
CA ILE A 91 8.82 -3.98 -1.99
C ILE A 91 9.91 -4.93 -2.48
N HIS A 92 9.61 -5.86 -3.39
CA HIS A 92 10.64 -6.71 -4.00
C HIS A 92 11.70 -5.87 -4.71
N GLU A 93 11.29 -4.89 -5.51
CA GLU A 93 12.22 -3.93 -6.15
C GLU A 93 13.02 -3.16 -5.10
N ALA A 94 12.36 -2.65 -4.05
CA ALA A 94 13.02 -1.89 -3.00
C ALA A 94 14.07 -2.71 -2.23
N ILE A 95 13.78 -3.97 -1.90
CA ILE A 95 14.73 -4.85 -1.19
C ILE A 95 15.88 -5.23 -2.12
N SER A 96 15.57 -5.68 -3.35
CA SER A 96 16.57 -6.14 -4.31
C SER A 96 17.52 -5.02 -4.78
N THR A 97 17.06 -3.77 -4.77
CA THR A 97 17.90 -2.58 -5.04
C THR A 97 18.53 -1.96 -3.80
N GLY A 98 18.30 -2.53 -2.61
CA GLY A 98 18.86 -2.07 -1.33
C GLY A 98 18.28 -0.76 -0.80
N LYS A 99 17.13 -0.30 -1.34
CA LYS A 99 16.40 0.89 -0.87
C LYS A 99 15.75 0.69 0.50
N ILE A 100 15.44 -0.55 0.86
CA ILE A 100 14.88 -0.93 2.17
C ILE A 100 15.72 -2.05 2.80
N LYS A 101 15.87 -2.00 4.12
CA LYS A 101 16.65 -2.98 4.90
C LYS A 101 15.90 -3.45 6.14
N SER A 102 16.35 -4.55 6.73
CA SER A 102 15.81 -5.06 8.00
C SER A 102 15.82 -3.98 9.08
N GLY A 103 14.74 -3.93 9.88
CA GLY A 103 14.58 -2.97 10.97
C GLY A 103 14.21 -1.55 10.54
N GLN A 104 14.15 -1.25 9.24
CA GLN A 104 13.66 0.04 8.76
C GLN A 104 12.14 0.15 8.93
N THR A 105 11.64 1.37 9.11
CA THR A 105 10.20 1.65 9.10
C THR A 105 9.73 1.99 7.69
N VAL A 106 8.55 1.50 7.33
CA VAL A 106 7.80 1.88 6.13
C VAL A 106 6.72 2.87 6.55
N ILE A 107 6.65 4.02 5.87
CA ILE A 107 5.58 5.02 6.06
C ILE A 107 4.84 5.18 4.73
N GLU A 108 3.52 5.00 4.73
CA GLU A 108 2.68 5.15 3.54
C GLU A 108 1.37 5.86 3.86
N ALA A 109 0.96 6.80 3.01
CA ALA A 109 -0.39 7.33 3.03
C ALA A 109 -1.34 6.36 2.31
N THR A 110 -2.39 5.88 2.98
CA THR A 110 -3.29 4.89 2.39
C THR A 110 -4.76 5.14 2.69
N SER A 111 -5.60 4.81 1.69
CA SER A 111 -7.07 4.81 1.81
C SER A 111 -7.66 3.42 2.05
N GLY A 112 -6.84 2.39 2.31
CA GLY A 112 -7.32 1.06 2.70
C GLY A 112 -6.38 -0.10 2.33
N ASN A 113 -6.75 -0.86 1.30
CA ASN A 113 -6.17 -2.19 1.02
C ASN A 113 -4.67 -2.22 0.72
N PHE A 114 -4.07 -1.13 0.23
CA PHE A 114 -2.62 -1.09 0.03
C PHE A 114 -1.87 -1.04 1.36
N GLY A 115 -2.38 -0.28 2.34
CA GLY A 115 -1.88 -0.32 3.71
C GLY A 115 -1.95 -1.72 4.30
N ILE A 116 -3.10 -2.40 4.18
CA ILE A 116 -3.26 -3.79 4.64
C ILE A 116 -2.24 -4.70 3.94
N ALA A 117 -2.02 -4.52 2.63
CA ALA A 117 -1.05 -5.31 1.88
C ALA A 117 0.38 -5.15 2.39
N LEU A 118 0.79 -3.95 2.81
CA LEU A 118 2.11 -3.70 3.42
C LEU A 118 2.27 -4.42 4.77
N GLY A 119 1.18 -4.86 5.42
CA GLY A 119 1.22 -5.63 6.65
C GLY A 119 2.00 -6.94 6.57
N MET A 120 2.21 -7.46 5.35
CA MET A 120 3.11 -8.59 5.12
C MET A 120 4.56 -8.32 5.59
N LEU A 121 4.99 -7.05 5.63
CA LEU A 121 6.33 -6.65 6.07
C LEU A 121 6.51 -6.73 7.59
N SER A 122 5.42 -6.57 8.35
CA SER A 122 5.44 -6.76 9.80
C SER A 122 5.92 -8.16 10.18
N LYS A 123 5.57 -9.18 9.38
CA LYS A 123 6.02 -10.58 9.57
C LYS A 123 7.51 -10.77 9.29
N LEU A 124 8.09 -9.89 8.49
CA LEU A 124 9.52 -9.87 8.18
C LEU A 124 10.34 -9.04 9.19
N GLY A 125 9.68 -8.43 10.19
CA GLY A 125 10.34 -7.64 11.23
C GLY A 125 10.54 -6.17 10.86
N LEU A 126 9.89 -5.68 9.80
CA LEU A 126 9.84 -4.25 9.50
C LEU A 126 8.66 -3.60 10.22
N GLN A 127 8.85 -2.37 10.69
CA GLN A 127 7.75 -1.59 11.21
C GLN A 127 6.99 -0.96 10.03
N VAL A 128 5.65 -1.03 10.05
CA VAL A 128 4.80 -0.38 9.05
C VAL A 128 3.92 0.64 9.75
N VAL A 129 3.95 1.87 9.26
CA VAL A 129 3.11 2.98 9.70
C VAL A 129 2.27 3.44 8.52
N THR A 130 0.95 3.35 8.66
CA THR A 130 0.02 3.88 7.67
C THR A 130 -0.58 5.18 8.17
N ILE A 131 -0.40 6.24 7.38
CA ILE A 131 -1.13 7.49 7.55
C ILE A 131 -2.47 7.30 6.85
N VAL A 132 -3.53 7.17 7.64
CA VAL A 132 -4.88 6.94 7.11
C VAL A 132 -5.61 8.25 6.96
N SER A 133 -6.34 8.33 5.86
CA SER A 133 -7.17 9.46 5.52
C SER A 133 -8.57 8.94 5.25
N ARG A 134 -9.60 9.64 5.75
CA ARG A 134 -11.00 9.23 5.92
C ARG A 134 -11.25 8.40 7.16
N LYS A 135 -12.52 8.46 7.60
CA LYS A 135 -13.13 7.37 8.36
C LYS A 135 -13.12 6.11 7.50
N LEU A 136 -12.01 5.37 7.54
CA LEU A 136 -12.00 4.02 7.01
C LEU A 136 -13.10 3.22 7.70
N GLN A 137 -13.63 2.22 7.01
CA GLN A 137 -14.55 1.30 7.66
C GLN A 137 -13.84 0.62 8.83
N GLU A 138 -14.54 0.35 9.93
CA GLU A 138 -13.96 -0.32 11.10
C GLU A 138 -13.27 -1.64 10.74
N GLY A 139 -13.79 -2.37 9.75
CA GLY A 139 -13.14 -3.58 9.23
C GLY A 139 -11.71 -3.34 8.71
N VAL A 140 -11.45 -2.21 8.05
CA VAL A 140 -10.11 -1.86 7.56
C VAL A 140 -9.17 -1.55 8.73
N PHE A 141 -9.63 -0.79 9.73
CA PHE A 141 -8.84 -0.55 10.94
C PHE A 141 -8.53 -1.85 11.69
N HIS A 142 -9.49 -2.76 11.76
CA HIS A 142 -9.31 -4.08 12.35
C HIS A 142 -8.23 -4.88 11.62
N GLU A 143 -8.28 -4.94 10.29
CA GLU A 143 -7.27 -5.65 9.49
C GLU A 143 -5.88 -5.02 9.59
N LEU A 144 -5.77 -3.68 9.57
CA LEU A 144 -4.50 -2.99 9.79
C LEU A 144 -3.88 -3.38 11.14
N ARG A 145 -4.68 -3.36 12.21
CA ARG A 145 -4.22 -3.75 13.56
C ARG A 145 -3.84 -5.23 13.62
N ASN A 146 -4.63 -6.13 13.01
CA ASN A 146 -4.36 -7.57 12.97
C ASN A 146 -3.04 -7.89 12.25
N MET A 147 -2.69 -7.09 11.23
CA MET A 147 -1.42 -7.20 10.51
C MET A 147 -0.24 -6.52 11.25
N GLY A 148 -0.46 -6.03 12.48
CA GLY A 148 0.58 -5.37 13.28
C GLY A 148 0.97 -3.98 12.78
N ILE A 149 0.18 -3.37 11.90
CA ILE A 149 0.45 -2.06 11.31
C ILE A 149 0.11 -0.97 12.35
N LYS A 150 0.99 0.02 12.46
CA LYS A 150 0.77 1.23 13.24
C LYS A 150 -0.04 2.22 12.42
N ILE A 151 -1.05 2.82 13.02
CA ILE A 151 -2.00 3.68 12.31
C ILE A 151 -1.85 5.10 12.83
N MET A 152 -1.64 6.04 11.91
CA MET A 152 -1.75 7.46 12.18
C MET A 152 -3.02 7.99 11.54
N ASP A 153 -4.02 8.32 12.34
CA ASP A 153 -5.27 8.90 11.85
C ASP A 153 -5.20 10.43 11.93
N LEU A 154 -5.36 11.07 10.77
CA LEU A 154 -5.30 12.52 10.63
C LEU A 154 -6.67 13.17 10.48
N GLU A 155 -7.74 12.37 10.40
CA GLU A 155 -9.11 12.86 10.11
C GLU A 155 -9.16 13.75 8.84
N MET A 156 -8.31 13.46 7.85
CA MET A 156 -8.14 14.20 6.59
C MET A 156 -8.36 13.30 5.39
N ASP A 157 -8.49 13.83 4.17
CA ASP A 157 -8.57 13.06 2.92
C ASP A 157 -7.21 13.00 2.21
N ILE A 158 -6.84 11.85 1.63
CA ILE A 158 -5.61 11.63 0.81
C ILE A 158 -5.74 12.27 -0.57
N CYS A 159 -6.96 12.43 -1.05
CA CYS A 159 -7.27 13.20 -2.25
C CYS A 159 -8.44 14.14 -1.93
N PRO A 160 -8.26 15.47 -1.99
CA PRO A 160 -9.41 16.31 -2.25
C PRO A 160 -10.01 15.89 -3.60
N ALA A 161 -11.33 15.81 -3.70
CA ALA A 161 -11.97 15.66 -5.01
C ALA A 161 -11.50 16.78 -5.95
N PRO A 162 -11.44 16.59 -7.27
CA PRO A 162 -11.09 17.66 -8.20
C PRO A 162 -11.96 18.91 -7.93
N GLY A 163 -11.34 20.05 -7.62
CA GLY A 163 -12.04 21.28 -7.23
C GLY A 163 -12.27 21.49 -5.72
N MET A 164 -11.89 20.54 -4.88
CA MET A 164 -11.82 20.66 -3.41
C MET A 164 -10.41 21.00 -2.92
N GLU A 165 -9.65 21.78 -3.69
CA GLU A 165 -8.44 22.45 -3.21
C GLU A 165 -8.83 23.55 -2.19
N GLY A 166 -9.40 23.13 -1.07
CA GLY A 166 -9.71 24.00 0.05
C GLY A 166 -8.45 24.15 0.89
N LYS A 167 -7.92 25.37 0.97
CA LYS A 167 -7.06 25.76 2.09
C LYS A 167 -7.86 25.47 3.37
N LYS A 168 -7.43 24.49 4.17
CA LYS A 168 -7.95 24.39 5.52
C LYS A 168 -7.54 25.65 6.28
N ASP A 169 -8.36 26.03 7.25
CA ASP A 169 -7.98 27.03 8.24
C ASP A 169 -6.60 26.66 8.80
N GLU A 170 -5.69 27.64 8.81
CA GLU A 170 -4.33 27.50 9.34
C GLU A 170 -4.34 26.94 10.76
N LEU A 171 -5.37 27.29 11.55
CA LEU A 171 -5.58 26.75 12.89
C LEU A 171 -5.81 25.24 12.89
N VAL A 172 -6.57 24.72 11.93
CA VAL A 172 -6.82 23.28 11.78
C VAL A 172 -5.54 22.57 11.35
N ALA A 173 -4.79 23.14 10.41
CA ALA A 173 -3.50 22.57 9.99
C ALA A 173 -2.51 22.47 11.17
N LYS A 174 -2.42 23.50 12.01
CA LYS A 174 -1.61 23.52 13.24
C LYS A 174 -2.06 22.49 14.26
N ALA A 175 -3.36 22.38 14.50
CA ALA A 175 -3.92 21.36 15.40
C ALA A 175 -3.63 19.94 14.90
N THR A 176 -3.81 19.69 13.60
CA THR A 176 -3.45 18.40 13.00
C THR A 176 -1.95 18.14 13.08
N ALA A 177 -1.10 19.15 12.86
CA ALA A 177 0.35 19.01 13.01
C ALA A 177 0.73 18.59 14.44
N ALA A 178 0.13 19.19 15.46
CA ALA A 178 0.34 18.78 16.86
C ALA A 178 -0.09 17.33 17.11
N ASN A 179 -1.20 16.89 16.51
CA ASN A 179 -1.64 15.50 16.57
C ASN A 179 -0.65 14.54 15.88
N VAL A 180 -0.17 14.87 14.67
CA VAL A 180 0.85 14.11 13.93
C VAL A 180 2.11 13.95 14.79
N ARG A 181 2.60 15.05 15.39
CA ARG A 181 3.76 15.06 16.27
C ARG A 181 3.59 14.12 17.46
N SER A 182 2.43 14.19 18.11
CA SER A 182 2.09 13.35 19.27
C SER A 182 2.11 11.87 18.89
N GLN A 183 1.45 11.51 17.79
CA GLN A 183 1.39 10.12 17.31
C GLN A 183 2.78 9.60 16.90
N LEU A 184 3.58 10.39 16.19
CA LEU A 184 4.97 10.02 15.86
C LEU A 184 5.80 9.77 17.13
N THR A 185 5.66 10.62 18.14
CA THR A 185 6.36 10.44 19.43
C THR A 185 5.93 9.14 20.12
N GLN A 186 4.63 8.82 20.12
CA GLN A 186 4.11 7.56 20.67
C GLN A 186 4.61 6.32 19.91
N LEU A 187 4.92 6.47 18.62
CA LEU A 187 5.54 5.43 17.80
C LEU A 187 7.07 5.36 17.95
N GLY A 188 7.66 6.18 18.83
CA GLY A 188 9.09 6.17 19.13
C GLY A 188 9.96 7.04 18.21
N PHE A 189 9.35 7.87 17.37
CA PHE A 189 10.09 8.83 16.54
C PHE A 189 10.55 10.04 17.36
N ASP A 190 11.73 10.56 17.04
CA ASP A 190 12.28 11.74 17.70
C ASP A 190 11.47 13.00 17.35
N PRO A 191 10.81 13.65 18.33
CA PRO A 191 10.00 14.83 18.08
C PRO A 191 10.82 16.03 17.55
N SER A 192 12.14 16.08 17.79
CA SER A 192 12.97 17.18 17.31
C SER A 192 13.06 17.23 15.78
N ILE A 193 13.01 16.07 15.11
CA ILE A 193 12.99 15.96 13.64
C ILE A 193 11.70 16.57 13.08
N PHE A 194 10.57 16.31 13.75
CA PHE A 194 9.28 16.95 13.44
C PHE A 194 9.36 18.46 13.61
N ASP A 195 9.85 18.91 14.75
CA ASP A 195 9.90 20.33 15.13
C ASP A 195 10.75 21.14 14.13
N ASN A 196 11.86 20.57 13.64
CA ASN A 196 12.70 21.17 12.60
C ASN A 196 12.03 21.24 11.22
N SER A 197 10.91 20.55 11.01
CA SER A 197 10.19 20.48 9.73
C SER A 197 8.74 20.99 9.83
N ILE A 198 8.37 21.61 10.95
CA ILE A 198 7.00 22.01 11.26
C ILE A 198 6.37 22.86 10.16
N THR A 199 7.10 23.84 9.62
CA THR A 199 6.59 24.75 8.59
C THR A 199 6.26 24.03 7.28
N GLU A 200 7.09 23.06 6.87
CA GLU A 200 6.83 22.24 5.68
C GLU A 200 5.62 21.32 5.90
N ILE A 201 5.50 20.74 7.09
CA ILE A 201 4.41 19.84 7.49
C ILE A 201 3.08 20.59 7.55
N GLU A 202 3.02 21.74 8.22
CA GLU A 202 1.84 22.59 8.28
C GLU A 202 1.40 23.06 6.89
N ALA A 203 2.35 23.36 6.00
CA ALA A 203 2.05 23.75 4.62
C ALA A 203 1.38 22.60 3.83
N LEU A 204 1.86 21.35 3.99
CA LEU A 204 1.24 20.18 3.36
C LEU A 204 -0.14 19.87 3.97
N LEU A 205 -0.27 19.95 5.28
CA LEU A 205 -1.55 19.77 5.98
C LEU A 205 -2.58 20.85 5.58
N GLY A 206 -2.16 22.11 5.44
CA GLY A 206 -3.02 23.19 4.96
C GLY A 206 -3.54 22.97 3.55
N LYS A 207 -2.77 22.28 2.70
CA LYS A 207 -3.16 21.85 1.36
C LYS A 207 -3.89 20.50 1.32
N GLN A 208 -4.00 19.81 2.46
CA GLN A 208 -4.52 18.44 2.55
C GLN A 208 -3.73 17.43 1.70
N ASP A 209 -2.43 17.65 1.56
CA ASP A 209 -1.56 16.82 0.75
C ASP A 209 -0.91 15.71 1.60
N ILE A 210 -1.71 14.70 1.92
CA ILE A 210 -1.30 13.61 2.82
C ILE A 210 -0.28 12.69 2.15
N ILE A 211 -0.32 12.56 0.82
CA ILE A 211 0.65 11.77 0.05
C ILE A 211 2.04 12.38 0.21
N ASN A 212 2.19 13.68 -0.07
CA ASN A 212 3.49 14.33 0.09
C ASN A 212 3.87 14.50 1.56
N LEU A 213 2.92 14.53 2.50
CA LEU A 213 3.22 14.45 3.93
C LEU A 213 3.90 13.12 4.28
N ALA A 214 3.37 11.97 3.82
CA ALA A 214 4.00 10.68 4.05
C ALA A 214 5.42 10.61 3.47
N LYS A 215 5.61 11.12 2.25
CA LYS A 215 6.94 11.21 1.62
C LYS A 215 7.90 12.08 2.43
N LEU A 216 7.45 13.27 2.85
CA LEU A 216 8.26 14.18 3.66
C LEU A 216 8.66 13.52 4.98
N LEU A 217 7.71 12.94 5.71
CA LEU A 217 7.99 12.24 6.96
C LEU A 217 8.95 11.08 6.74
N SER A 218 8.75 10.28 5.70
CA SER A 218 9.66 9.16 5.41
C SER A 218 11.09 9.63 5.21
N LYS A 219 11.30 10.70 4.44
CA LYS A 219 12.60 11.30 4.20
C LYS A 219 13.23 11.85 5.48
N LYS A 220 12.48 12.60 6.29
CA LYS A 220 12.99 13.22 7.52
C LYS A 220 13.37 12.19 8.58
N TYR A 221 12.64 11.07 8.66
CA TYR A 221 12.88 9.98 9.61
C TYR A 221 13.71 8.82 9.04
N ASN A 222 14.29 8.95 7.86
CA ASN A 222 15.04 7.88 7.18
C ASN A 222 14.25 6.56 7.05
N CYS A 223 12.94 6.67 6.86
CA CYS A 223 12.03 5.57 6.59
C CYS A 223 11.90 5.34 5.08
N PHE A 224 11.35 4.19 4.71
CA PHE A 224 11.01 3.90 3.32
C PHE A 224 9.56 4.32 3.03
N CYS A 225 9.33 4.97 1.88
CA CYS A 225 7.99 5.22 1.35
C CYS A 225 7.83 4.47 0.02
N PRO A 226 6.83 3.57 -0.10
CA PRO A 226 6.52 2.88 -1.35
C PRO A 226 6.18 3.83 -2.52
N GLU A 227 5.67 5.03 -2.19
CA GLU A 227 5.21 6.03 -3.16
C GLU A 227 4.21 5.43 -4.16
N GLN A 228 3.20 4.69 -3.66
CA GLN A 228 2.30 3.91 -4.50
C GLN A 228 1.71 4.71 -5.67
N TYR A 229 1.32 5.96 -5.43
CA TYR A 229 0.65 6.80 -6.41
C TYR A 229 1.57 7.29 -7.53
N ASP A 230 2.88 7.27 -7.32
CA ASP A 230 3.90 7.73 -8.27
C ASP A 230 4.81 6.59 -8.77
N ASN A 231 4.51 5.35 -8.38
CA ASN A 231 5.29 4.18 -8.74
C ASN A 231 4.63 3.39 -9.88
N ASP A 232 5.32 3.25 -11.02
CA ASP A 232 4.80 2.54 -12.20
C ASP A 232 4.44 1.07 -11.91
N LEU A 233 5.06 0.44 -10.91
CA LEU A 233 4.71 -0.91 -10.47
C LEU A 233 3.30 -0.99 -9.88
N ASN A 234 2.72 0.13 -9.44
CA ASN A 234 1.33 0.19 -9.02
C ASN A 234 0.36 -0.18 -10.16
N VAL A 235 0.71 0.15 -11.40
CA VAL A 235 -0.08 -0.19 -12.60
C VAL A 235 0.43 -1.50 -13.21
N ASN A 236 1.73 -1.63 -13.37
CA ASN A 236 2.33 -2.77 -14.10
C ASN A 236 2.12 -4.10 -13.41
N ALA A 237 2.08 -4.15 -12.07
CA ALA A 237 1.85 -5.39 -11.33
C ALA A 237 0.47 -6.02 -11.61
N HIS A 238 -0.51 -5.24 -12.08
CA HIS A 238 -1.84 -5.74 -12.44
C HIS A 238 -1.90 -6.44 -13.80
N ARG A 239 -0.80 -6.44 -14.57
CA ARG A 239 -0.70 -7.13 -15.87
C ARG A 239 -0.34 -8.62 -15.73
N THR A 240 -0.27 -9.12 -14.51
CA THR A 240 0.06 -10.52 -14.15
C THR A 240 -1.19 -11.26 -13.70
#